data_AF-A0A1Y0VYG2-F1
#
_entry.id   AF-A0A1Y0VYG2-F1
#
_cell.length_a   1.000
_cell.length_b   1.000
_cell.length_c   1.000
_cell.angle_alpha   90.00
_cell.angle_beta   90.00
_cell.angle_gamma   90.00
#
_symmetry.space_group_name_H-M   'P 1'
#
loop_
_entity.id
_entity.type
_entity.pdbx_description
1 polymer ?
#
loop_
_entity_poly.entity_id
_entity_poly.type
_entity_poly.pdbx_seq_one_letter_code
_entity_poly.pdbx_strand_id
1 'polypeptide(L)'
;MQKEQLIFPNTLNGYKSLNTPSKWLHSIIDGIDIKPITIHGFRHTHCSALFSAGASIKEVQQRLGHTDVKTTMDIYTHVTHEQNKEAVQKLVNYLNF
;
A
#
# COMPACT_ATOMS: atom_id res chain seq x y z
N MET A 1 -21.69 23.96 1.65
CA MET A 1 -20.29 23.98 2.15
C MET A 1 -19.73 25.37 1.93
N GLN A 2 -18.99 25.93 2.90
CA GLN A 2 -18.22 27.14 2.64
C GLN A 2 -17.16 26.83 1.56
N LYS A 3 -16.91 27.76 0.64
CA LYS A 3 -16.09 27.55 -0.57
C LYS A 3 -14.63 27.20 -0.27
N GLU A 4 -14.19 27.45 0.97
CA GLU A 4 -12.80 27.26 1.45
C GLU A 4 -12.69 26.19 2.57
N GLN A 5 -13.74 25.38 2.77
CA GLN A 5 -13.73 24.34 3.80
C GLN A 5 -12.79 23.19 3.41
N LEU A 6 -11.73 22.94 4.21
CA LEU A 6 -10.86 21.79 4.01
C LEU A 6 -11.61 20.48 4.33
N ILE A 7 -11.24 19.39 3.66
CA ILE A 7 -11.79 18.04 3.92
C ILE A 7 -11.28 17.49 5.26
N PHE A 8 -10.00 17.72 5.57
CA PHE A 8 -9.35 17.28 6.81
C PHE A 8 -8.82 18.47 7.63
N PRO A 9 -9.71 19.35 8.13
CA PRO A 9 -9.31 20.56 8.84
C PRO A 9 -8.83 20.25 10.26
N ASN A 10 -7.98 21.11 10.81
CA ASN A 10 -7.86 21.26 12.26
C ASN A 10 -9.09 22.02 12.82
N THR A 11 -9.11 22.33 14.11
CA THR A 11 -10.24 23.02 14.76
C THR A 11 -10.50 24.44 14.24
N LEU A 12 -9.56 25.03 13.50
CA LEU A 12 -9.63 26.38 12.95
C LEU A 12 -9.74 26.39 11.41
N ASN A 13 -10.15 25.27 10.79
CA ASN A 13 -10.16 25.09 9.33
C ASN A 13 -8.76 25.25 8.65
N GLY A 14 -7.68 25.04 9.40
CA GLY A 14 -6.31 25.01 8.88
C GLY A 14 -5.80 23.59 8.64
N TYR A 15 -4.58 23.48 8.09
CA TYR A 15 -3.92 22.19 7.87
C TYR A 15 -3.58 21.47 9.18
N LYS A 16 -3.73 20.14 9.20
CA LYS A 16 -3.18 19.30 10.26
C LYS A 16 -1.67 19.12 10.06
N SER A 17 -0.94 18.88 11.15
CA SER A 17 0.47 18.50 11.07
C SER A 17 0.63 17.20 10.27
N LEU A 18 1.66 17.11 9.42
CA LEU A 18 1.97 15.91 8.65
C LEU A 18 2.22 14.67 9.52
N ASN A 19 2.66 14.87 10.78
CA ASN A 19 2.90 13.77 11.71
C ASN A 19 1.62 13.29 12.43
N THR A 20 0.48 13.98 12.23
CA THR A 20 -0.78 13.64 12.90
C THR A 20 -1.23 12.20 12.62
N PRO A 21 -1.26 11.71 11.36
CA PRO A 21 -1.65 10.33 11.09
C PRO A 21 -0.72 9.31 11.74
N SER A 22 0.60 9.57 11.73
CA SER A 22 1.58 8.70 12.37
C SER A 22 1.36 8.63 13.89
N LYS A 23 1.10 9.76 14.56
CA LYS A 23 0.77 9.77 15.99
C LYS A 23 -0.49 8.97 16.31
N TRP A 24 -1.53 9.15 15.50
CA TRP A 24 -2.77 8.36 15.65
C TRP A 24 -2.52 6.88 15.46
N LEU A 25 -1.76 6.50 14.43
CA LEU A 25 -1.40 5.11 14.19
C LEU A 25 -0.64 4.51 15.38
N HIS A 26 0.38 5.21 15.89
CA HIS A 26 1.12 4.77 17.08
C HIS A 26 0.20 4.55 18.29
N SER A 27 -0.73 5.49 18.54
CA SER A 27 -1.70 5.35 19.63
C SER A 27 -2.66 4.17 19.45
N ILE A 28 -2.98 3.78 18.21
CA ILE A 28 -3.85 2.64 17.93
C ILE A 28 -3.10 1.32 18.15
N ILE A 29 -1.84 1.25 17.72
CA ILE A 29 -1.04 0.02 17.83
C ILE A 29 -0.51 -0.22 19.26
N ASP A 30 -0.41 0.81 20.11
CA ASP A 30 0.14 0.74 21.47
C ASP A 30 -0.62 -0.23 22.42
N GLY A 31 -1.82 -0.67 22.02
CA GLY A 31 -2.63 -1.65 22.77
C GLY A 31 -2.81 -2.99 22.08
N ILE A 32 -2.08 -3.27 20.99
CA ILE A 32 -2.29 -4.45 20.15
C ILE A 32 -0.96 -5.16 19.91
N ASP A 33 -0.93 -6.48 20.10
CA ASP A 33 0.24 -7.32 19.83
C ASP A 33 0.43 -7.56 18.33
N ILE A 34 0.86 -6.52 17.62
CA ILE A 34 1.21 -6.58 16.21
C ILE A 34 2.58 -5.96 15.97
N LYS A 35 3.23 -6.40 14.89
CA LYS A 35 4.46 -5.76 14.41
C LYS A 35 4.19 -4.27 14.12
N PRO A 36 5.09 -3.35 14.51
CA PRO A 36 4.94 -1.93 14.19
C PRO A 36 4.79 -1.70 12.69
N ILE A 37 3.79 -0.90 12.32
CA ILE A 37 3.51 -0.48 10.95
C ILE A 37 3.62 1.03 10.81
N THR A 38 3.83 1.51 9.59
CA THR A 38 3.95 2.93 9.28
C THR A 38 2.81 3.38 8.37
N ILE A 39 2.57 4.69 8.30
CA ILE A 39 1.61 5.26 7.35
C ILE A 39 1.98 4.92 5.91
N HIS A 40 3.28 4.92 5.59
CA HIS A 40 3.76 4.51 4.28
C HIS A 40 3.52 3.01 4.03
N GLY A 41 3.56 2.17 5.08
CA GLY A 41 3.21 0.76 5.01
C GLY A 41 1.84 0.50 4.37
N PHE A 42 0.83 1.33 4.63
CA PHE A 42 -0.48 1.20 3.98
C PHE A 42 -0.41 1.38 2.46
N ARG A 43 0.47 2.25 1.96
CA ARG A 43 0.72 2.43 0.53
C ARG A 43 1.35 1.18 -0.08
N HIS A 44 2.31 0.54 0.61
CA HIS A 44 2.87 -0.73 0.18
C HIS A 44 1.81 -1.84 0.13
N THR A 45 0.95 -1.93 1.15
CA THR A 45 -0.16 -2.89 1.16
C THR A 45 -1.12 -2.65 0.00
N HIS A 46 -1.47 -1.39 -0.29
CA HIS A 46 -2.33 -1.06 -1.42
C HIS A 46 -1.71 -1.47 -2.76
N CYS A 47 -0.42 -1.19 -2.95
CA CYS A 47 0.34 -1.61 -4.14
C CYS A 47 0.35 -3.14 -4.31
N SER A 48 0.67 -3.87 -3.24
CA SER A 48 0.70 -5.33 -3.23
C SER A 48 -0.68 -5.93 -3.56
N ALA A 49 -1.75 -5.34 -3.02
CA ALA A 49 -3.11 -5.76 -3.30
C ALA A 49 -3.51 -5.53 -4.77
N LEU A 50 -3.11 -4.40 -5.37
CA LEU A 50 -3.36 -4.14 -6.79
C LEU A 50 -2.66 -5.16 -7.69
N PHE A 51 -1.39 -5.48 -7.42
CA PHE A 51 -0.68 -6.51 -8.18
C PHE A 51 -1.27 -7.90 -7.99
N SER A 52 -1.68 -8.24 -6.77
CA SER A 52 -2.35 -9.51 -6.48
C SER A 52 -3.71 -9.62 -7.19
N ALA A 53 -4.38 -8.48 -7.42
CA ALA A 53 -5.60 -8.39 -8.21
C ALA A 53 -5.37 -8.41 -9.74
N GLY A 54 -4.11 -8.53 -10.19
CA GLY A 54 -3.75 -8.61 -11.61
C GLY A 54 -3.60 -7.27 -12.31
N ALA A 55 -3.53 -6.15 -11.58
CA ALA A 55 -3.27 -4.84 -12.18
C ALA A 55 -1.86 -4.80 -12.79
N SER A 56 -1.74 -4.17 -13.95
CA SER A 56 -0.45 -3.94 -14.60
C SER A 56 0.38 -2.90 -13.84
N ILE A 57 1.70 -2.96 -14.01
CA ILE A 57 2.62 -1.98 -13.40
C ILE A 57 2.27 -0.53 -13.76
N LYS A 58 1.78 -0.29 -14.99
CA LYS A 58 1.42 1.05 -15.44
C LYS A 58 0.16 1.56 -14.73
N GLU A 59 -0.85 0.71 -14.54
CA GLU A 59 -2.07 1.06 -13.80
C GLU A 59 -1.75 1.36 -12.34
N VAL A 60 -0.89 0.54 -11.71
CA VAL A 60 -0.45 0.75 -10.32
C VAL A 60 0.33 2.05 -10.19
N GLN A 61 1.28 2.33 -11.08
CA GLN A 61 2.05 3.57 -11.08
C GLN A 61 1.17 4.81 -11.25
N GLN A 62 0.21 4.77 -12.18
CA GLN A 62 -0.73 5.87 -12.39
C GLN A 62 -1.63 6.08 -11.16
N ARG A 63 -2.10 5.00 -10.54
CA ARG A 63 -2.97 5.04 -9.36
C ARG A 63 -2.26 5.57 -8.12
N LEU A 64 -1.01 5.15 -7.91
CA LEU A 64 -0.21 5.52 -6.76
C LEU A 64 0.52 6.85 -6.95
N GLY A 65 0.67 7.34 -8.18
CA GLY A 65 1.42 8.54 -8.51
C GLY A 65 2.91 8.26 -8.75
N HIS A 66 3.48 8.95 -9.73
CA HIS A 66 4.81 8.70 -10.30
C HIS A 66 6.00 8.99 -9.36
N THR A 67 5.77 9.56 -8.18
CA THR A 67 6.83 9.94 -7.24
C THR A 67 7.54 8.74 -6.61
N ASP A 68 6.92 7.55 -6.67
CA ASP A 68 7.37 6.37 -5.92
C ASP A 68 7.46 5.12 -6.80
N VAL A 69 8.13 5.27 -7.94
CA VAL A 69 8.37 4.19 -8.91
C VAL A 69 9.21 3.08 -8.30
N LYS A 70 10.20 3.44 -7.47
CA LYS A 70 11.10 2.47 -6.83
C LYS A 70 10.34 1.49 -5.95
N THR A 71 9.52 1.98 -5.02
CA THR A 71 8.67 1.15 -4.17
C THR A 71 7.70 0.30 -4.98
N THR A 72 7.11 0.87 -6.03
CA THR A 72 6.20 0.13 -6.91
C THR A 72 6.92 -1.03 -7.61
N MET A 73 8.13 -0.80 -8.10
CA MET A 73 8.94 -1.82 -8.77
C MET A 73 9.43 -2.89 -7.80
N ASP A 74 9.89 -2.51 -6.61
CA ASP A 74 10.33 -3.46 -5.57
C ASP A 74 9.18 -4.39 -5.16
N ILE A 75 7.95 -3.87 -5.00
CA ILE A 75 6.78 -4.69 -4.68
C ILE A 75 6.40 -5.57 -5.88
N TYR A 76 6.38 -5.00 -7.08
CA TYR A 76 6.06 -5.73 -8.31
C TYR A 76 6.94 -6.96 -8.47
N THR A 77 8.27 -6.79 -8.36
CA THR A 77 9.21 -7.90 -8.52
C THR A 77 8.97 -9.00 -7.50
N HIS A 78 8.69 -8.65 -6.23
CA HIS A 78 8.35 -9.63 -5.20
C HIS A 78 7.04 -10.38 -5.49
N VAL A 79 5.96 -9.66 -5.81
CA VAL A 79 4.65 -10.30 -6.08
C VAL A 79 4.72 -11.18 -7.32
N THR A 80 5.35 -10.70 -8.39
CA THR A 80 5.52 -11.48 -9.64
C THR A 80 6.38 -12.72 -9.44
N HIS A 81 7.41 -12.66 -8.57
CA HIS A 81 8.23 -13.83 -8.24
C HIS A 81 7.42 -14.91 -7.55
N GLU A 82 6.59 -14.55 -6.57
CA GLU A 82 5.71 -15.49 -5.87
C GLU A 82 4.63 -16.05 -6.81
N GLN A 83 4.00 -15.22 -7.65
CA GLN A 83 3.06 -15.67 -8.67
C GLN A 83 3.69 -16.66 -9.66
N ASN A 84 4.95 -16.44 -10.05
CA ASN A 84 5.69 -17.37 -10.91
C ASN A 84 5.96 -18.71 -10.21
N LYS A 85 6.37 -18.70 -8.94
CA LYS A 85 6.54 -19.94 -8.16
C LYS A 85 5.23 -20.72 -8.08
N GLU A 86 4.12 -20.05 -7.79
CA GLU A 86 2.81 -20.69 -7.76
C GLU A 86 2.42 -21.27 -9.12
N ALA A 87 2.68 -20.56 -10.22
CA ALA A 87 2.40 -21.05 -11.56
C ALA A 87 3.25 -22.29 -11.91
N VAL A 88 4.54 -22.28 -11.57
CA VAL A 88 5.43 -23.44 -11.73
C VAL A 88 4.95 -24.61 -10.88
N GLN A 89 4.56 -24.39 -9.63
CA GLN A 89 4.05 -25.45 -8.76
C GLN A 89 2.76 -26.06 -9.31
N LYS A 90 1.84 -25.23 -9.83
CA LYS A 90 0.62 -25.70 -10.50
C LYS A 90 0.95 -26.56 -11.73
N LEU A 91 1.95 -26.16 -12.51
CA LEU A 91 2.40 -26.92 -13.67
C LEU A 91 3.01 -28.27 -13.26
N VAL A 92 3.90 -28.29 -12.25
CA VAL A 92 4.49 -29.52 -11.72
C VAL A 92 3.41 -30.48 -11.25
N ASN A 93 2.44 -30.00 -10.47
CA ASN A 93 1.32 -30.80 -9.99
C ASN A 93 0.47 -31.34 -11.15
N TYR A 94 0.19 -30.53 -12.17
CA TYR A 94 -0.56 -30.96 -13.35
C TYR A 94 0.18 -32.04 -14.16
N LEU A 95 1.50 -31.93 -14.25
CA LEU A 95 2.34 -32.87 -14.98
C LEU A 95 2.62 -34.19 -14.21
N ASN A 96 2.09 -34.35 -12.99
CA ASN A 96 2.26 -35.53 -12.14
C ASN A 96 3.73 -35.99 -12.01
N PHE A 97 4.61 -35.09 -11.59
CA PHE A 97 5.87 -35.48 -10.94
C PHE A 97 5.70 -35.54 -9.43
#